data_AF-A0A2G8RKJ0-F1
#
_entry.id   AF-A0A2G8RKJ0-F1
#
_cell.length_a   1.000
_cell.length_b   1.000
_cell.length_c   1.000
_cell.angle_alpha   90.00
_cell.angle_beta   90.00
_cell.angle_gamma   90.00
#
_symmetry.space_group_name_H-M   'P 1'
#
loop_
_entity.id
_entity.type
_entity.pdbx_description
1 polymer ?
#
loop_
_entity_poly.entity_id
_entity_poly.type
_entity_poly.pdbx_seq_one_letter_code
_entity_poly.pdbx_strand_id
1 'polypeptide(L)'
;MIAIKTIMAVCFALSLSNAAADPLGDMDGHWTGSGWARETPDGPKETVRCRLDNHFDSGQLKLTVSGRCVVPGRKIRLSGEIEGKDGSDRISGHWFNPDGIGSAAISGIQRENLIAFTFRAWDPATGRNLAQNIEWRTSGTTLWLRSTDREDPEITMSDLEFSR
;
A
#
# COMPACT_ATOMS: atom_id res chain seq x y z
N MET A 1 -33.49 22.88 -60.13
CA MET A 1 -32.40 21.95 -59.77
C MET A 1 -31.88 22.35 -58.41
N ILE A 2 -32.19 21.59 -57.35
CA ILE A 2 -31.74 21.87 -55.98
C ILE A 2 -30.77 20.74 -55.61
N ALA A 3 -29.49 21.07 -55.50
CA ALA A 3 -28.45 20.12 -55.12
C ALA A 3 -28.44 19.99 -53.59
N ILE A 4 -28.90 18.86 -53.08
CA ILE A 4 -28.82 18.48 -51.67
C ILE A 4 -27.36 18.11 -51.39
N LYS A 5 -26.65 18.97 -50.64
CA LYS A 5 -25.32 18.66 -50.11
C LYS A 5 -25.48 17.83 -48.84
N THR A 6 -25.26 16.53 -48.96
CA THR A 6 -25.18 15.60 -47.83
C THR A 6 -23.91 15.92 -47.02
N ILE A 7 -24.07 16.46 -45.82
CA ILE A 7 -22.97 16.61 -44.85
C ILE A 7 -22.86 15.27 -44.11
N MET A 8 -21.82 14.51 -44.40
CA MET A 8 -21.47 13.28 -43.69
C MET A 8 -20.77 13.67 -42.38
N ALA A 9 -21.48 13.54 -41.26
CA ALA A 9 -20.91 13.73 -39.93
C ALA A 9 -20.06 12.51 -39.56
N VAL A 10 -18.73 12.68 -39.59
CA VAL A 10 -17.78 11.68 -39.10
C VAL A 10 -17.70 11.80 -37.58
N CYS A 11 -18.39 10.91 -36.86
CA CYS A 11 -18.18 10.75 -35.42
C CYS A 11 -16.83 10.07 -35.18
N PHE A 12 -15.79 10.86 -34.90
CA PHE A 12 -14.56 10.35 -34.29
C PHE A 12 -14.90 9.87 -32.86
N ALA A 13 -15.04 8.57 -32.68
CA ALA A 13 -15.04 7.96 -31.36
C ALA A 13 -13.63 8.10 -30.79
N LEU A 14 -13.42 9.14 -29.97
CA LEU A 14 -12.24 9.26 -29.12
C LEU A 14 -12.32 8.12 -28.09
N SER A 15 -11.58 7.05 -28.33
CA SER A 15 -11.28 6.06 -27.29
C SER A 15 -10.50 6.78 -26.20
N LEU A 16 -11.20 7.21 -25.14
CA LEU A 16 -10.57 7.60 -23.89
C LEU A 16 -9.92 6.34 -23.33
N SER A 17 -8.62 6.17 -23.60
CA SER A 17 -7.81 5.25 -22.81
C SER A 17 -7.78 5.80 -21.39
N ASN A 18 -8.65 5.29 -20.51
CA ASN A 18 -8.39 5.39 -19.09
C ASN A 18 -7.06 4.67 -18.88
N ALA A 19 -5.97 5.42 -18.70
CA ALA A 19 -4.78 4.88 -18.08
C ALA A 19 -5.27 4.20 -16.80
N ALA A 20 -5.11 2.88 -16.71
CA ALA A 20 -5.42 2.17 -15.49
C ALA A 20 -4.66 2.87 -14.38
N ALA A 21 -5.36 3.25 -13.30
CA ALA A 21 -4.71 3.81 -12.13
C ALA A 21 -3.60 2.85 -11.71
N ASP A 22 -2.39 3.39 -11.52
CA ASP A 22 -1.29 2.64 -10.94
C ASP A 22 -1.34 2.90 -9.43
N PRO A 23 -1.88 1.96 -8.62
CA PRO A 23 -2.02 2.17 -7.19
C PRO A 23 -0.68 2.41 -6.50
N LEU A 24 0.44 1.92 -7.06
CA LEU A 24 1.77 2.23 -6.51
C LEU A 24 2.14 3.69 -6.77
N GLY A 25 1.82 4.22 -7.95
CA GLY A 25 1.97 5.63 -8.28
C GLY A 25 1.10 6.54 -7.42
N ASP A 26 -0.14 6.14 -7.13
CA ASP A 26 -1.05 6.91 -6.26
C ASP A 26 -0.57 6.99 -4.80
N MET A 27 0.33 6.09 -4.39
CA MET A 27 0.92 6.07 -3.05
C MET A 27 2.20 6.91 -2.93
N ASP A 28 2.68 7.51 -4.03
CA ASP A 28 3.84 8.41 -4.04
C ASP A 28 3.61 9.66 -3.17
N GLY A 29 4.69 10.13 -2.54
CA GLY A 29 4.71 11.40 -1.81
C GLY A 29 4.90 11.27 -0.30
N HIS A 30 4.69 12.39 0.38
CA HIS A 30 4.87 12.53 1.82
C HIS A 30 3.54 12.36 2.54
N TRP A 31 3.50 11.44 3.50
CA TRP A 31 2.30 11.07 4.22
C TRP A 31 2.51 11.26 5.72
N THR A 32 1.52 11.84 6.39
CA THR A 32 1.48 11.88 7.85
C THR A 32 0.18 11.29 8.33
N GLY A 33 0.24 10.43 9.33
CA GLY A 33 -0.93 9.66 9.73
C GLY A 33 -0.88 9.18 11.15
N SER A 34 -2.02 8.66 11.59
CA SER A 34 -2.16 8.09 12.92
C SER A 34 -3.25 7.04 12.95
N GLY A 35 -3.26 6.27 14.03
CA GLY A 35 -4.23 5.22 14.24
C GLY A 35 -3.81 4.36 15.41
N TRP A 36 -3.98 3.06 15.27
CA TRP A 36 -3.55 2.10 16.27
C TRP A 36 -2.95 0.84 15.66
N ALA A 37 -2.10 0.18 16.43
CA ALA A 37 -1.55 -1.13 16.12
C ALA A 37 -1.44 -1.98 17.38
N ARG A 38 -1.41 -3.30 17.24
CA ARG A 38 -1.11 -4.24 18.32
C ARG A 38 -0.07 -5.25 17.85
N GLU A 39 0.76 -5.71 18.79
CA GLU A 39 1.84 -6.66 18.51
C GLU A 39 1.36 -8.12 18.54
N THR A 40 0.30 -8.40 19.28
CA THR A 40 -0.33 -9.72 19.40
C THR A 40 -1.85 -9.60 19.26
N PRO A 41 -2.55 -10.68 18.84
CA PRO A 41 -4.01 -10.69 18.80
C PRO A 41 -4.68 -10.26 20.11
N ASP A 42 -4.17 -10.73 21.26
CA ASP A 42 -4.72 -10.39 22.58
C ASP A 42 -4.08 -9.14 23.20
N GLY A 43 -3.13 -8.52 22.49
CA GLY A 43 -2.36 -7.39 22.96
C GLY A 43 -3.16 -6.08 22.96
N PRO A 44 -2.72 -5.10 23.76
CA PRO A 44 -3.36 -3.80 23.77
C PRO A 44 -3.21 -3.13 22.40
N LYS A 45 -4.23 -2.35 22.02
CA LYS A 45 -4.13 -1.43 20.90
C LYS A 45 -3.33 -0.21 21.33
N GLU A 46 -2.14 -0.05 20.78
CA GLU A 46 -1.27 1.09 21.03
C GLU A 46 -1.55 2.19 20.01
N THR A 47 -1.64 3.44 20.47
CA THR A 47 -1.72 4.59 19.55
C THR A 47 -0.44 4.69 18.73
N VAL A 48 -0.57 4.86 17.42
CA VAL A 48 0.54 5.02 16.50
C VAL A 48 0.42 6.36 15.79
N ARG A 49 1.54 7.07 15.63
CA ARG A 49 1.67 8.21 14.72
C ARG A 49 2.83 7.96 13.78
N CYS A 50 2.63 8.11 12.49
CA CYS A 50 3.61 7.79 11.48
C CYS A 50 3.82 8.95 10.51
N ARG A 51 5.04 9.02 9.97
CA ARG A 51 5.34 9.74 8.73
C ARG A 51 5.92 8.74 7.74
N LEU A 52 5.47 8.79 6.49
CA LEU A 52 6.01 8.02 5.38
C LEU A 52 6.50 8.98 4.30
N ASP A 53 7.63 8.63 3.71
CA ASP A 53 8.21 9.25 2.53
C ASP A 53 8.25 8.16 1.46
N ASN A 54 7.28 8.20 0.56
CA ASN A 54 7.13 7.23 -0.52
C ASN A 54 7.64 7.82 -1.83
N HIS A 55 8.37 7.02 -2.61
CA HIS A 55 8.85 7.40 -3.93
C HIS A 55 8.55 6.32 -4.95
N PHE A 56 7.78 6.66 -5.99
CA PHE A 56 7.46 5.78 -7.10
C PHE A 56 8.34 6.05 -8.33
N ASP A 57 9.05 5.02 -8.79
CA ASP A 57 9.78 5.00 -10.05
C ASP A 57 8.93 4.28 -11.11
N SER A 58 8.30 5.05 -12.00
CA SER A 58 7.46 4.51 -13.08
C SER A 58 8.25 3.74 -14.14
N GLY A 59 9.56 3.98 -14.28
CA GLY A 59 10.42 3.24 -15.20
C GLY A 59 10.74 1.83 -14.69
N GLN A 60 10.70 1.63 -13.37
CA GLN A 60 10.93 0.35 -12.71
C GLN A 60 9.65 -0.29 -12.15
N LEU A 61 8.51 0.41 -12.19
CA LEU A 61 7.27 0.05 -11.50
C LEU A 61 7.51 -0.26 -10.02
N LYS A 62 8.32 0.58 -9.34
CA LYS A 62 8.78 0.33 -7.98
C LYS A 62 8.43 1.48 -7.05
N LEU A 63 7.77 1.15 -5.94
CA LEU A 63 7.54 2.03 -4.81
C LEU A 63 8.58 1.78 -3.72
N THR A 64 9.40 2.78 -3.42
CA THR A 64 10.27 2.79 -2.23
C THR A 64 9.58 3.50 -1.10
N VAL A 65 9.56 2.90 0.08
CA VAL A 65 8.91 3.41 1.29
C VAL A 65 9.96 3.64 2.37
N SER A 66 9.95 4.83 2.98
CA SER A 66 10.69 5.12 4.20
C SER A 66 9.73 5.66 5.25
N GLY A 67 9.73 5.08 6.45
CA GLY A 67 8.74 5.37 7.47
C GLY A 67 9.35 5.57 8.85
N ARG A 68 8.77 6.50 9.61
CA ARG A 68 9.03 6.66 11.05
C ARG A 68 7.71 6.73 11.80
N CYS A 69 7.52 5.77 12.69
CA CYS A 69 6.37 5.70 13.57
C CYS A 69 6.77 5.93 15.03
N VAL A 70 5.83 6.44 15.81
CA VAL A 70 5.94 6.62 17.25
C VAL A 70 4.76 5.91 17.88
N VAL A 71 5.07 5.05 18.84
CA VAL A 71 4.11 4.40 19.74
C VAL A 71 4.52 4.71 21.18
N PRO A 72 3.70 4.39 22.21
CA PRO A 72 4.08 4.65 23.59
C PRO A 72 5.47 4.07 23.92
N GLY A 73 6.38 4.93 24.38
CA GLY A 73 7.71 4.52 24.83
C GLY A 73 8.75 4.17 23.75
N ARG A 74 8.40 4.11 22.45
CA ARG A 74 9.36 3.76 21.40
C ARG A 74 9.12 4.45 20.05
N LYS A 75 10.21 4.63 19.30
CA LYS A 75 10.18 5.02 17.88
C LYS A 75 10.48 3.78 17.04
N ILE A 76 9.75 3.62 15.95
CA ILE A 76 9.88 2.49 15.03
C ILE A 76 10.27 3.04 13.67
N ARG A 77 11.33 2.53 13.08
CA ARG A 77 11.71 2.77 11.69
C ARG A 77 11.18 1.65 10.81
N LEU A 78 10.67 2.04 9.66
CA LEU A 78 10.16 1.12 8.65
C LEU A 78 10.77 1.52 7.32
N SER A 79 11.08 0.56 6.48
CA SER A 79 11.38 0.81 5.08
C SER A 79 10.94 -0.38 4.23
N GLY A 80 10.70 -0.17 2.96
CA GLY A 80 10.33 -1.26 2.07
C GLY A 80 10.45 -0.89 0.61
N GLU A 81 10.46 -1.92 -0.22
CA GLU A 81 10.40 -1.82 -1.67
C GLU A 81 9.25 -2.70 -2.13
N ILE A 82 8.40 -2.16 -3.00
CA ILE A 82 7.26 -2.87 -3.60
C ILE A 82 7.37 -2.70 -5.11
N GLU A 83 7.52 -3.81 -5.81
CA GLU A 83 7.69 -3.87 -7.26
C GLU A 83 6.44 -4.47 -7.89
N GLY A 84 5.86 -3.74 -8.83
CA GLY A 84 4.86 -4.23 -9.76
C GLY A 84 5.50 -4.95 -10.94
N LYS A 85 4.64 -5.58 -11.75
CA LYS A 85 5.05 -6.20 -13.01
C LYS A 85 4.15 -5.70 -14.13
N ASP A 86 4.75 -5.23 -15.22
CA ASP A 86 4.02 -4.75 -16.38
C ASP A 86 3.03 -5.81 -16.89
N GLY A 87 1.81 -5.36 -17.22
CA GLY A 87 0.69 -6.22 -17.62
C GLY A 87 0.20 -7.24 -16.57
N SER A 88 0.49 -7.03 -15.28
CA SER A 88 0.16 -7.98 -14.21
C SER A 88 -0.29 -7.29 -12.93
N ASP A 89 -1.32 -7.85 -12.30
CA ASP A 89 -1.80 -7.41 -10.98
C ASP A 89 -0.89 -7.85 -9.82
N ARG A 90 0.20 -8.60 -10.08
CA ARG A 90 1.07 -9.14 -9.01
C ARG A 90 2.11 -8.10 -8.58
N ILE A 91 2.34 -8.05 -7.27
CA ILE A 91 3.44 -7.31 -6.65
C ILE A 91 4.33 -8.23 -5.82
N SER A 92 5.60 -7.87 -5.69
CA SER A 92 6.55 -8.50 -4.79
C SER A 92 7.44 -7.44 -4.16
N GLY A 93 8.25 -7.83 -3.18
CA GLY A 93 9.23 -6.91 -2.63
C GLY A 93 9.77 -7.34 -1.29
N HIS A 94 10.27 -6.36 -0.55
CA HIS A 94 10.87 -6.60 0.75
C HIS A 94 10.50 -5.49 1.73
N TRP A 95 10.19 -5.90 2.96
CA TRP A 95 9.89 -5.01 4.06
C TRP A 95 10.95 -5.13 5.15
N PHE A 96 11.31 -4.01 5.75
CA PHE A 96 12.30 -3.89 6.80
C PHE A 96 11.74 -3.10 7.98
N ASN A 97 11.80 -3.71 9.16
CA ASN A 97 11.45 -3.14 10.45
C ASN A 97 12.56 -3.52 11.45
N PRO A 98 13.69 -2.80 11.47
CA PRO A 98 14.82 -3.12 12.34
C PRO A 98 14.50 -2.99 13.84
N ASP A 99 13.47 -2.22 14.19
CA ASP A 99 13.02 -2.04 15.57
C ASP A 99 11.90 -3.05 15.94
N GLY A 100 11.67 -4.06 15.09
CA GLY A 100 10.67 -5.10 15.26
C GLY A 100 11.09 -6.41 14.58
N ILE A 101 10.31 -6.85 13.59
CA ILE A 101 10.40 -8.20 12.99
C ILE A 101 11.63 -8.44 12.09
N GLY A 102 12.56 -7.48 11.98
CA GLY A 102 13.70 -7.56 11.07
C GLY A 102 13.27 -7.35 9.63
N SER A 103 13.60 -8.28 8.73
CA SER A 103 13.26 -8.18 7.32
C SER A 103 12.34 -9.32 6.87
N ALA A 104 11.42 -9.03 5.95
CA ALA A 104 10.42 -9.99 5.47
C ALA A 104 10.14 -9.80 3.98
N ALA A 105 10.19 -10.89 3.21
CA ALA A 105 9.73 -10.85 1.83
C ALA A 105 8.21 -10.62 1.80
N ILE A 106 7.75 -9.80 0.85
CA ILE A 106 6.33 -9.57 0.63
C ILE A 106 5.91 -10.11 -0.73
N SER A 107 4.66 -10.54 -0.82
CA SER A 107 4.02 -10.94 -2.07
C SER A 107 2.54 -10.61 -2.02
N GLY A 108 2.00 -10.15 -3.15
CA GLY A 108 0.66 -9.62 -3.15
C GLY A 108 0.12 -9.33 -4.53
N ILE A 109 -0.93 -8.50 -4.52
CA ILE A 109 -1.59 -7.97 -5.70
C ILE A 109 -1.83 -6.46 -5.60
N GLN A 110 -2.07 -5.86 -6.74
CA GLN A 110 -2.49 -4.48 -6.90
C GLN A 110 -3.73 -4.42 -7.80
N ARG A 111 -4.71 -3.59 -7.45
CA ARG A 111 -5.95 -3.37 -8.21
C ARG A 111 -6.49 -1.98 -7.92
N GLU A 112 -6.79 -1.19 -8.95
CA GLU A 112 -7.42 0.12 -8.82
C GLU A 112 -6.66 1.02 -7.82
N ASN A 113 -7.21 1.23 -6.62
CA ASN A 113 -6.64 2.04 -5.55
C ASN A 113 -6.10 1.21 -4.36
N LEU A 114 -5.97 -0.10 -4.52
CA LEU A 114 -5.58 -1.05 -3.49
C LEU A 114 -4.26 -1.73 -3.86
N ILE A 115 -3.36 -1.82 -2.90
CA ILE A 115 -2.39 -2.93 -2.84
C ILE A 115 -2.70 -3.81 -1.64
N ALA A 116 -2.61 -5.12 -1.85
CA ALA A 116 -2.80 -6.12 -0.82
C ALA A 116 -1.64 -7.11 -0.86
N PHE A 117 -0.91 -7.26 0.23
CA PHE A 117 0.22 -8.18 0.30
C PHE A 117 0.28 -8.89 1.63
N THR A 118 1.05 -9.97 1.67
CA THR A 118 1.30 -10.72 2.90
C THR A 118 2.79 -10.77 3.18
N PHE A 119 3.13 -10.90 4.45
CA PHE A 119 4.47 -11.27 4.89
C PHE A 119 4.40 -12.39 5.92
N ARG A 120 5.51 -13.09 6.07
CA ARG A 120 5.80 -13.92 7.24
C ARG A 120 7.16 -13.54 7.77
N ALA A 121 7.28 -13.45 9.09
CA ALA A 121 8.54 -13.16 9.75
C ALA A 121 8.65 -13.97 11.04
N TRP A 122 9.86 -14.41 11.35
CA TRP A 122 10.20 -14.95 12.65
C TRP A 122 10.71 -13.81 13.52
N ASP A 123 10.08 -13.61 14.68
CA ASP A 123 10.59 -12.69 15.70
C ASP A 123 11.55 -13.45 16.62
N PRO A 124 12.88 -13.22 16.52
CA PRO A 124 13.84 -13.92 17.35
C PRO A 124 13.80 -13.50 18.81
N ALA A 125 13.25 -12.32 19.15
CA ALA A 125 13.17 -11.85 20.53
C ALA A 125 12.04 -12.56 21.29
N THR A 126 10.93 -12.84 20.62
CA THR A 126 9.75 -13.48 21.24
C THR A 126 9.58 -14.95 20.85
N GLY A 127 10.31 -15.44 19.84
CA GLY A 127 10.15 -16.78 19.29
C GLY A 127 8.83 -16.98 18.55
N ARG A 128 8.21 -15.90 18.07
CA ARG A 128 6.89 -15.94 17.42
C ARG A 128 7.03 -15.97 15.90
N ASN A 129 6.22 -16.80 15.27
CA ASN A 129 5.93 -16.65 13.84
C ASN A 129 4.83 -15.61 13.66
N LEU A 130 5.15 -14.56 12.91
CA LEU A 130 4.21 -13.50 12.57
C LEU A 130 3.80 -13.68 11.12
N ALA A 131 2.50 -13.61 10.87
CA ALA A 131 1.94 -13.66 9.54
C ALA A 131 0.76 -12.69 9.47
N GLN A 132 0.82 -11.73 8.55
CA GLN A 132 -0.23 -10.73 8.40
C GLN A 132 -0.66 -10.56 6.95
N ASN A 133 -1.93 -10.21 6.78
CA ASN A 133 -2.44 -9.61 5.55
C ASN A 133 -2.38 -8.10 5.70
N ILE A 134 -1.86 -7.41 4.69
CA ILE A 134 -1.68 -5.96 4.66
C ILE A 134 -2.47 -5.41 3.48
N GLU A 135 -3.25 -4.37 3.72
CA GLU A 135 -4.00 -3.65 2.69
C GLU A 135 -3.69 -2.16 2.79
N TRP A 136 -3.26 -1.56 1.68
CA TRP A 136 -3.12 -0.12 1.56
C TRP A 136 -4.11 0.38 0.51
N ARG A 137 -4.92 1.37 0.88
CA ARG A 137 -5.91 1.97 -0.02
C ARG A 137 -5.69 3.46 -0.15
N THR A 138 -5.74 3.97 -1.38
CA THR A 138 -5.67 5.41 -1.65
C THR A 138 -7.04 5.98 -2.03
N SER A 139 -7.29 7.23 -1.65
CA SER A 139 -8.40 8.02 -2.20
C SER A 139 -8.02 9.50 -2.15
N GLY A 140 -7.65 10.05 -3.31
CA GLY A 140 -7.22 11.44 -3.44
C GLY A 140 -6.00 11.75 -2.57
N THR A 141 -6.21 12.47 -1.46
CA THR A 141 -5.17 12.88 -0.51
C THR A 141 -5.07 11.97 0.70
N THR A 142 -5.74 10.82 0.69
CA THR A 142 -5.84 9.91 1.83
C THR A 142 -5.22 8.56 1.49
N LEU A 143 -4.46 8.01 2.43
CA LEU A 143 -3.91 6.66 2.40
C LEU A 143 -4.34 5.93 3.68
N TRP A 144 -5.03 4.81 3.54
CA TRP A 144 -5.37 3.93 4.65
C TRP A 144 -4.48 2.70 4.63
N LEU A 145 -3.96 2.34 5.80
CA LEU A 145 -3.18 1.13 6.01
C LEU A 145 -3.88 0.28 7.05
N ARG A 146 -4.27 -0.93 6.66
CA ARG A 146 -4.84 -1.92 7.55
C ARG A 146 -4.01 -3.19 7.53
N SER A 147 -3.86 -3.82 8.69
CA SER A 147 -3.39 -5.20 8.75
C SER A 147 -4.33 -6.09 9.54
N THR A 148 -4.38 -7.37 9.19
CA THR A 148 -5.04 -8.43 9.94
C THR A 148 -4.08 -9.57 10.21
N ASP A 149 -4.38 -10.37 11.22
CA ASP A 149 -3.73 -11.67 11.37
C ASP A 149 -4.06 -12.54 10.15
N ARG A 150 -3.10 -13.37 9.75
CA ARG A 150 -3.27 -14.23 8.56
C ARG A 150 -3.97 -15.54 8.87
N GLU A 151 -3.84 -16.04 10.09
CA GLU A 151 -4.47 -17.28 10.54
C GLU A 151 -5.93 -17.02 10.93
N ASP A 152 -6.22 -15.82 11.46
CA ASP A 152 -7.57 -15.35 11.72
C ASP A 152 -7.79 -13.91 11.20
N PRO A 153 -8.30 -13.74 9.96
CA PRO A 153 -8.50 -12.42 9.34
C PRO A 153 -9.49 -11.50 10.06
N GLU A 154 -10.33 -12.01 10.97
CA GLU A 154 -11.22 -11.17 11.78
C GLU A 154 -10.42 -10.35 12.83
N ILE A 155 -9.21 -10.79 13.14
CA ILE A 155 -8.30 -10.14 14.08
C ILE A 155 -7.56 -9.00 13.35
N THR A 156 -8.09 -7.78 13.43
CA THR A 156 -7.39 -6.58 12.92
C THR A 156 -6.15 -6.28 13.76
N MET A 157 -4.98 -6.18 13.14
CA MET A 157 -3.70 -5.96 13.82
C MET A 157 -3.24 -4.50 13.79
N SER A 158 -3.67 -3.74 12.79
CA SER A 158 -3.49 -2.30 12.73
C SER A 158 -4.53 -1.63 11.85
N ASP A 159 -4.79 -0.36 12.13
CA ASP A 159 -5.64 0.51 11.33
C ASP A 159 -5.10 1.94 11.45
N LEU A 160 -4.58 2.49 10.35
CA LEU A 160 -3.98 3.80 10.27
C LEU A 160 -4.52 4.57 9.08
N GLU A 161 -4.75 5.86 9.29
CA GLU A 161 -5.12 6.81 8.25
C GLU A 161 -4.05 7.89 8.12
N PHE A 162 -3.70 8.20 6.88
CA PHE A 162 -2.70 9.17 6.50
C PHE A 162 -3.27 10.22 5.56
N SER A 163 -2.74 11.43 5.65
CA SER A 163 -2.99 12.54 4.73
C SER A 163 -1.68 13.12 4.21
N ARG A 164 -1.70 13.61 2.97
CA ARG A 164 -0.60 14.37 2.36
C ARG A 164 -0.76 15.89 2.53
#